data_AF-A0A498EH03-F1
#
_entry.id   AF-A0A498EH03-F1
#
_cell.length_a   1.000
_cell.length_b   1.000
_cell.length_c   1.000
_cell.angle_alpha   90.00
_cell.angle_beta   90.00
_cell.angle_gamma   90.00
#
_symmetry.space_group_name_H-M   'P 1'
#
loop_
_entity.id
_entity.type
_entity.pdbx_description
1 polymer ?
#
loop_
_entity_poly.entity_id
_entity_poly.type
_entity_poly.pdbx_seq_one_letter_code
_entity_poly.pdbx_strand_id
1 'polypeptide(L)'
;MVGTTLTQIRTHIESLASDDGTYELVCGRTGERPVPVDGLRFEDRETAEAAARAARKYRSALRRYDPNVPYYDLIVSEHDSHSGFGGATATAEGWATAGATPGLPEPPCDLGTDAGGRTECAADGDRSERVEFCHRVAAAVFEALVDADHRAVETAVMDAYFDLAETMSSADDLCLRLLESMATALHVHLASAEQADVLERAASNLASRPDATKTLAATLAEMERLDLVESYTCSAWRSGPDATTRAAELTLEGYALSAREGRLPVLPVVLELYRRTSSWRPVSLHVTSTEGGWHATLSVSSASSAVGLASVPIHEHAAD
;
A
#
# COMPACT_ATOMS: atom_id res chain seq x y z
N MET A 1 -39.97 -9.16 0.74
CA MET A 1 -39.53 -7.92 0.07
C MET A 1 -38.55 -8.34 -1.02
N VAL A 2 -39.03 -8.43 -2.26
CA VAL A 2 -38.29 -9.09 -3.36
C VAL A 2 -37.19 -8.14 -3.83
N GLY A 3 -35.94 -8.43 -3.44
CA GLY A 3 -34.77 -7.72 -3.93
C GLY A 3 -34.74 -7.76 -5.46
N THR A 4 -34.30 -6.67 -6.07
CA THR A 4 -34.20 -6.51 -7.53
C THR A 4 -33.61 -7.78 -8.16
N THR A 5 -34.35 -8.43 -9.06
CA THR A 5 -33.93 -9.72 -9.62
C THR A 5 -32.69 -9.54 -10.51
N LEU A 6 -31.85 -10.57 -10.65
CA LEU A 6 -30.68 -10.51 -11.53
C LEU A 6 -31.05 -10.06 -12.96
N THR A 7 -32.22 -10.47 -13.45
CA THR A 7 -32.80 -10.02 -14.71
C THR A 7 -33.03 -8.51 -14.75
N GLN A 8 -33.59 -7.91 -13.70
CA GLN A 8 -33.83 -6.46 -13.65
C GLN A 8 -32.52 -5.67 -13.65
N ILE A 9 -31.50 -6.15 -12.94
CA ILE A 9 -30.18 -5.51 -12.92
C ILE A 9 -29.52 -5.62 -14.30
N ARG A 10 -29.63 -6.77 -14.96
CA ARG A 10 -29.13 -6.97 -16.32
C ARG A 10 -29.82 -6.04 -17.33
N THR A 11 -31.15 -5.97 -17.31
CA THR A 11 -31.91 -5.06 -18.19
C THR A 11 -31.54 -3.60 -17.96
N HIS A 12 -31.27 -3.21 -16.71
CA HIS A 12 -30.79 -1.87 -16.41
C HIS A 12 -29.41 -1.59 -17.02
N ILE A 13 -28.47 -2.53 -16.92
CA ILE A 13 -27.14 -2.41 -17.53
C ILE A 13 -27.24 -2.30 -19.06
N GLU A 14 -28.07 -3.16 -19.68
CA GLU A 14 -28.31 -3.13 -21.12
C GLU A 14 -28.98 -1.82 -21.56
N SER A 15 -29.84 -1.21 -20.74
CA SER A 15 -30.48 0.08 -21.05
C SER A 15 -29.54 1.29 -21.02
N LEU A 16 -28.38 1.16 -20.35
CA LEU A 16 -27.34 2.18 -20.31
C LEU A 16 -26.39 2.06 -21.51
N ALA A 17 -26.43 0.94 -22.24
CA ALA A 17 -25.52 0.69 -23.33
C ALA A 17 -25.90 1.51 -24.58
N SER A 18 -24.88 1.93 -25.33
CA SER A 18 -24.99 2.62 -26.61
C SER A 18 -24.09 1.91 -27.63
N ASP A 19 -24.61 1.65 -28.83
CA ASP A 19 -23.88 0.97 -29.90
C ASP A 19 -22.66 1.78 -30.40
N ASP A 20 -22.75 3.11 -30.29
CA ASP A 20 -21.69 4.07 -30.69
C ASP A 20 -20.86 4.58 -29.49
N GLY A 21 -20.99 3.95 -28.32
CA GLY A 21 -20.27 4.38 -27.12
C GLY A 21 -18.76 4.18 -27.18
N THR A 22 -17.99 5.16 -26.71
CA THR A 22 -16.53 5.09 -26.65
C THR A 22 -16.04 4.41 -25.36
N TYR A 23 -16.87 4.31 -24.33
CA TYR A 23 -16.47 3.74 -23.05
C TYR A 23 -16.88 2.28 -22.92
N GLU A 24 -16.00 1.47 -22.33
CA GLU A 24 -16.24 0.06 -22.07
C GLU A 24 -15.81 -0.32 -20.64
N LEU A 25 -16.31 -1.47 -20.18
CA LEU A 25 -16.00 -2.00 -18.87
C LEU A 25 -15.10 -3.22 -18.99
N VAL A 26 -13.91 -3.11 -18.42
CA VAL A 26 -12.89 -4.17 -18.40
C VAL A 26 -12.50 -4.49 -16.97
N CYS A 27 -12.03 -5.71 -16.73
CA CYS A 27 -11.35 -6.05 -15.50
C CYS A 27 -9.96 -5.39 -15.48
N GLY A 28 -9.68 -4.55 -14.48
CA GLY A 28 -8.38 -3.86 -14.36
C GLY A 28 -7.18 -4.80 -14.21
N ARG A 29 -7.41 -6.06 -13.77
CA ARG A 29 -6.34 -7.08 -13.64
C ARG A 29 -6.10 -7.91 -14.90
N THR A 30 -7.15 -8.23 -15.66
CA THR A 30 -7.07 -9.23 -16.75
C THR A 30 -7.40 -8.65 -18.12
N GLY A 31 -7.96 -7.44 -18.19
CA GLY A 31 -8.51 -6.85 -19.41
C GLY A 31 -9.78 -7.55 -19.92
N GLU A 32 -10.26 -8.60 -19.23
CA GLU A 32 -11.45 -9.34 -19.65
C GLU A 32 -12.73 -8.53 -19.43
N ARG A 33 -13.75 -8.80 -20.25
CA ARG A 33 -15.09 -8.22 -20.15
C ARG A 33 -16.04 -9.26 -19.58
N PRO A 34 -16.32 -9.24 -18.26
CA PRO A 34 -17.13 -10.28 -17.66
C PRO A 34 -18.62 -10.02 -17.90
N VAL A 35 -19.41 -11.09 -17.99
CA VAL A 35 -20.88 -10.99 -17.97
C VAL A 35 -21.33 -10.24 -16.70
N PRO A 36 -22.22 -9.23 -16.81
CA PRO A 36 -23.10 -8.92 -17.94
C PRO A 36 -22.64 -7.78 -18.87
N VAL A 37 -21.41 -7.29 -18.72
CA VAL A 37 -20.92 -6.11 -19.48
C VAL A 37 -20.16 -6.50 -20.76
N ASP A 38 -20.12 -7.79 -21.06
CA ASP A 38 -19.53 -8.32 -22.28
C ASP A 38 -20.23 -7.75 -23.52
N GLY A 39 -19.43 -7.21 -24.44
CA GLY A 39 -19.91 -6.57 -25.67
C GLY A 39 -20.64 -5.23 -25.50
N LEU A 40 -20.84 -4.72 -24.28
CA LEU A 40 -21.52 -3.44 -24.06
C LEU A 40 -20.55 -2.26 -24.11
N ARG A 41 -21.05 -1.14 -24.64
CA ARG A 41 -20.37 0.14 -24.74
C ARG A 41 -21.26 1.24 -24.18
N PHE A 42 -20.66 2.35 -23.75
CA PHE A 42 -21.32 3.46 -23.07
C PHE A 42 -20.87 4.78 -23.70
N GLU A 43 -21.80 5.71 -23.86
CA GLU A 43 -21.55 7.00 -24.54
C GLU A 43 -20.59 7.88 -23.76
N ASP A 44 -20.81 7.97 -22.45
CA ASP A 44 -20.05 8.82 -21.55
C ASP A 44 -19.52 8.03 -20.33
N ARG A 45 -18.52 8.61 -19.68
CA ARG A 45 -17.88 8.02 -18.50
C ARG A 45 -18.84 7.86 -17.31
N GLU A 46 -19.79 8.79 -17.12
CA GLU A 46 -20.73 8.75 -15.99
C GLU A 46 -21.71 7.57 -16.12
N THR A 47 -22.22 7.35 -17.33
CA THR A 47 -23.05 6.22 -17.74
C THR A 47 -22.28 4.90 -17.63
N ALA A 48 -21.01 4.88 -18.03
CA ALA A 48 -20.14 3.72 -17.84
C ALA A 48 -19.91 3.40 -16.35
N GLU A 49 -19.70 4.41 -15.50
CA GLU A 49 -19.57 4.24 -14.05
C GLU A 49 -20.88 3.76 -13.41
N ALA A 50 -22.03 4.24 -13.87
CA ALA A 50 -23.34 3.76 -13.46
C ALA A 50 -23.53 2.28 -13.83
N ALA A 51 -23.14 1.88 -15.03
CA ALA A 51 -23.15 0.49 -15.48
C ALA A 51 -22.16 -0.37 -14.68
N ALA A 52 -20.98 0.14 -14.32
CA ALA A 52 -20.01 -0.55 -13.47
C ALA A 52 -20.58 -0.84 -12.08
N ARG A 53 -21.24 0.15 -11.46
CA ARG A 53 -21.93 -0.03 -10.17
C ARG A 53 -23.03 -1.09 -10.27
N ALA A 54 -23.85 -1.02 -11.31
CA ALA A 54 -24.91 -2.01 -11.55
C ALA A 54 -24.34 -3.43 -11.79
N ALA A 55 -23.23 -3.55 -12.53
CA ALA A 55 -22.55 -4.82 -12.79
C ALA A 55 -21.91 -5.41 -11.51
N ARG A 56 -21.31 -4.59 -10.63
CA ARG A 56 -20.84 -5.05 -9.31
C ARG A 56 -22.01 -5.59 -8.46
N LYS A 57 -23.16 -4.90 -8.48
CA LYS A 57 -24.37 -5.35 -7.78
C LYS A 57 -24.90 -6.66 -8.36
N TYR A 58 -24.89 -6.82 -9.69
CA TYR A 58 -25.26 -8.07 -10.37
C TYR A 58 -24.37 -9.23 -9.92
N ARG A 59 -23.05 -9.06 -9.96
CA ARG A 59 -22.09 -10.13 -9.58
C ARG A 59 -22.12 -10.46 -8.10
N SER A 60 -22.31 -9.47 -7.23
CA SER A 60 -22.54 -9.68 -5.79
C SER A 60 -23.81 -10.49 -5.54
N ALA A 61 -24.91 -10.18 -6.25
CA ALA A 61 -26.14 -10.96 -6.16
C ALA A 61 -25.97 -12.38 -6.75
N LEU A 62 -25.17 -12.55 -7.80
CA LEU A 62 -24.89 -13.84 -8.44
C LEU A 62 -24.12 -14.79 -7.50
N ARG A 63 -23.20 -14.26 -6.69
CA ARG A 63 -22.44 -15.04 -5.69
C ARG A 63 -23.28 -15.71 -4.61
N ARG A 64 -24.51 -15.24 -4.41
CA ARG A 64 -25.46 -15.91 -3.52
C ARG A 64 -25.94 -17.25 -4.08
N TYR A 65 -25.88 -17.43 -5.39
CA TYR A 65 -26.32 -18.64 -6.09
C TYR A 65 -25.14 -19.50 -6.55
N ASP A 66 -24.02 -18.90 -6.91
CA ASP A 66 -22.78 -19.58 -7.25
C ASP A 66 -21.59 -18.92 -6.54
N PRO A 67 -21.12 -19.51 -5.42
CA PRO A 67 -19.98 -18.99 -4.66
C PRO A 67 -18.66 -18.95 -5.44
N ASN A 68 -18.53 -19.69 -6.54
CA ASN A 68 -17.28 -19.77 -7.32
C ASN A 68 -17.13 -18.63 -8.33
N VAL A 69 -18.10 -17.71 -8.43
CA VAL A 69 -18.08 -16.60 -9.37
C VAL A 69 -16.86 -15.68 -9.09
N PRO A 70 -15.93 -15.53 -10.05
CA PRO A 70 -14.70 -14.75 -9.87
C PRO A 70 -14.94 -13.30 -9.45
N TYR A 71 -14.00 -12.73 -8.71
CA TYR A 71 -13.95 -11.29 -8.43
C TYR A 71 -13.25 -10.58 -9.58
N TYR A 72 -13.92 -9.55 -10.10
CA TYR A 72 -13.39 -8.71 -11.17
C TYR A 72 -13.51 -7.25 -10.73
N ASP A 73 -12.40 -6.53 -10.81
CA ASP A 73 -12.33 -5.09 -10.57
C ASP A 73 -12.71 -4.37 -11.86
N LEU A 74 -14.00 -4.09 -12.00
CA LEU A 74 -14.52 -3.38 -13.18
C LEU A 74 -14.03 -1.93 -13.16
N ILE A 75 -13.27 -1.55 -14.18
CA ILE A 75 -12.84 -0.18 -14.46
C ILE A 75 -13.45 0.30 -15.77
N VAL A 76 -13.63 1.62 -15.89
CA VAL A 76 -14.04 2.27 -17.14
C VAL A 76 -12.79 2.50 -17.97
N SER A 77 -12.77 1.95 -19.19
CA SER A 77 -11.74 2.21 -20.19
C SER A 77 -12.36 2.97 -21.36
N GLU A 78 -11.63 3.94 -21.89
CA GLU A 78 -11.97 4.58 -23.15
C GLU A 78 -11.39 3.74 -24.30
N HIS A 79 -12.21 3.48 -25.31
CA HIS A 79 -11.82 2.77 -26.52
C HIS A 79 -11.15 3.77 -27.46
N ASP A 80 -9.83 3.84 -27.39
CA ASP A 80 -9.04 4.72 -28.21
C ASP A 80 -9.22 4.34 -29.69
N SER A 81 -10.00 5.12 -30.41
CA SER A 81 -10.33 4.88 -31.82
C SER A 81 -9.16 5.31 -32.72
N HIS A 82 -7.95 4.89 -32.40
CA HIS A 82 -6.81 5.03 -33.29
C HIS A 82 -6.86 3.94 -34.36
N SER A 83 -7.69 4.18 -35.39
CA SER A 83 -7.63 3.44 -36.63
C SER A 83 -6.35 3.78 -37.39
N GLY A 84 -5.46 2.80 -37.54
CA GLY A 84 -4.54 2.70 -38.68
C GLY A 84 -3.08 2.47 -38.29
N PHE A 85 -2.61 1.23 -38.36
CA PHE A 85 -1.73 0.77 -39.47
C PHE A 85 -1.34 -0.71 -39.31
N GLY A 86 -1.62 -1.50 -40.36
CA GLY A 86 -0.77 -2.58 -40.89
C GLY A 86 -0.35 -3.74 -39.96
N GLY A 87 -0.95 -4.91 -40.17
CA GLY A 87 -0.47 -6.16 -39.60
C GLY A 87 0.90 -6.62 -40.14
N ALA A 88 1.56 -7.46 -39.34
CA ALA A 88 2.49 -8.47 -39.85
C ALA A 88 2.58 -9.62 -38.83
N THR A 89 2.14 -10.79 -39.29
CA THR A 89 2.52 -12.12 -38.82
C THR A 89 4.04 -12.35 -38.99
N ALA A 90 4.72 -12.90 -37.98
CA ALA A 90 5.85 -13.85 -38.11
C ALA A 90 6.46 -14.10 -36.70
N THR A 91 6.19 -15.25 -36.08
CA THR A 91 7.09 -16.43 -35.94
C THR A 91 8.23 -16.29 -34.92
N ALA A 92 8.27 -17.30 -34.04
CA ALA A 92 9.31 -17.57 -33.07
C ALA A 92 10.68 -17.82 -33.73
N GLU A 93 11.74 -17.26 -33.14
CA GLU A 93 13.07 -17.87 -32.94
C GLU A 93 14.02 -16.88 -32.23
N GLY A 94 14.83 -17.37 -31.29
CA GLY A 94 16.13 -16.75 -30.95
C GLY A 94 16.31 -16.17 -29.53
N TRP A 95 16.98 -16.92 -28.67
CA TRP A 95 17.51 -16.50 -27.37
C TRP A 95 18.78 -15.61 -27.53
N ALA A 96 18.89 -14.58 -26.66
CA ALA A 96 20.02 -13.70 -26.30
C ALA A 96 20.54 -12.64 -27.30
N THR A 97 20.48 -11.36 -26.90
CA THR A 97 21.59 -10.60 -26.25
C THR A 97 21.14 -9.18 -25.87
N ALA A 98 21.92 -8.54 -25.00
CA ALA A 98 21.62 -7.39 -24.17
C ALA A 98 21.26 -6.06 -24.89
N GLY A 99 20.51 -5.22 -24.15
CA GLY A 99 20.68 -3.77 -24.11
C GLY A 99 19.98 -2.96 -25.20
N ALA A 100 18.70 -2.63 -24.98
CA ALA A 100 18.05 -1.36 -25.36
C ALA A 100 16.54 -1.49 -25.10
N THR A 101 16.01 -0.72 -24.16
CA THR A 101 14.56 -0.54 -23.99
C THR A 101 14.04 0.30 -25.16
N PRO A 102 13.10 -0.18 -25.99
CA PRO A 102 12.42 0.65 -26.98
C PRO A 102 11.48 1.63 -26.27
N GLY A 103 11.50 2.89 -26.71
CA GLY A 103 10.81 4.01 -26.07
C GLY A 103 9.31 3.82 -25.94
N LEU A 104 8.82 4.00 -24.72
CA LEU A 104 7.44 4.36 -24.44
C LEU A 104 7.21 5.81 -24.92
N PRO A 105 6.02 6.16 -25.44
CA PRO A 105 5.68 7.53 -25.75
C PRO A 105 5.69 8.39 -24.48
N GLU A 106 6.36 9.54 -24.53
CA GLU A 106 6.34 10.51 -23.45
C GLU A 106 4.92 11.05 -23.23
N PRO A 107 4.52 11.32 -21.97
CA PRO A 107 3.24 11.95 -21.68
C PRO A 107 3.19 13.37 -22.28
N PRO A 108 2.03 13.90 -22.67
CA PRO A 108 1.92 15.27 -23.13
C PRO A 108 2.17 16.22 -21.95
N CYS A 109 3.36 16.83 -21.93
CA CYS A 109 3.68 17.95 -21.06
C CYS A 109 2.97 19.20 -21.55
N ASP A 110 1.71 19.41 -21.12
CA ASP A 110 1.09 20.74 -21.20
C ASP A 110 1.62 21.61 -20.05
N LEU A 111 2.82 22.16 -20.24
CA LEU A 111 3.36 23.23 -19.42
C LEU A 111 2.88 24.57 -19.98
N GLY A 112 1.78 25.08 -19.43
CA GLY A 112 1.44 26.49 -19.51
C GLY A 112 2.53 27.29 -18.81
N THR A 113 3.44 27.89 -19.58
CA THR A 113 4.41 28.86 -19.08
C THR A 113 3.66 30.14 -18.69
N ASP A 114 3.43 30.38 -17.41
CA ASP A 114 3.10 31.72 -16.95
C ASP A 114 4.38 32.54 -16.71
N ALA A 115 4.33 33.80 -17.14
CA ALA A 115 5.42 34.74 -16.98
C ALA A 115 5.39 35.29 -15.56
N GLY A 116 5.84 34.51 -14.57
CA GLY A 116 5.78 34.92 -13.18
C GLY A 116 6.45 33.97 -12.22
N GLY A 117 7.76 33.72 -12.42
CA GLY A 117 8.56 32.79 -11.61
C GLY A 117 8.28 32.85 -10.10
N ARG A 118 7.52 31.88 -9.60
CA ARG A 118 7.57 31.34 -8.24
C ARG A 118 7.44 29.83 -8.32
N THR A 119 8.43 29.15 -7.77
CA THR A 119 8.52 27.69 -7.66
C THR A 119 7.44 27.15 -6.72
N GLU A 120 6.44 26.47 -7.28
CA GLU A 120 5.55 25.55 -6.57
C GLU A 120 5.69 24.16 -7.21
N CYS A 121 6.87 23.52 -7.11
CA CYS A 121 7.10 22.19 -7.71
C CYS A 121 7.88 21.20 -6.82
N ALA A 122 8.16 21.52 -5.55
CA ALA A 122 8.85 20.57 -4.64
C ALA A 122 7.87 19.75 -3.79
N ALA A 123 6.81 20.38 -3.29
CA ALA A 123 5.88 19.75 -2.34
C ALA A 123 5.07 18.58 -2.94
N ASP A 124 4.81 18.58 -4.24
CA ASP A 124 4.06 17.51 -4.91
C ASP A 124 4.90 16.23 -5.12
N GLY A 125 6.22 16.40 -5.24
CA GLY A 125 7.18 15.30 -5.36
C GLY A 125 7.37 14.53 -4.05
N ASP A 126 7.67 15.22 -2.96
CA ASP A 126 7.85 14.60 -1.64
C ASP A 126 6.57 13.90 -1.16
N ARG A 127 5.41 14.53 -1.44
CA ARG A 127 4.09 13.96 -1.17
C ARG A 127 3.85 12.64 -1.92
N SER A 128 4.15 12.62 -3.21
CA SER A 128 4.06 11.42 -4.05
C SER A 128 5.00 10.31 -3.56
N GLU A 129 6.22 10.67 -3.16
CA GLU A 129 7.18 9.70 -2.63
C GLU A 129 6.76 9.05 -1.31
N ARG A 130 6.15 9.82 -0.40
CA ARG A 130 5.56 9.27 0.84
C ARG A 130 4.46 8.26 0.53
N VAL A 131 3.57 8.59 -0.39
CA VAL A 131 2.48 7.70 -0.84
C VAL A 131 3.05 6.41 -1.43
N GLU A 132 4.00 6.52 -2.36
CA GLU A 132 4.70 5.38 -2.96
C GLU A 132 5.41 4.51 -1.91
N PHE A 133 6.05 5.12 -0.92
CA PHE A 133 6.65 4.40 0.20
C PHE A 133 5.59 3.63 0.99
N CYS A 134 4.47 4.27 1.36
CA CYS A 134 3.41 3.63 2.11
C CYS A 134 2.82 2.43 1.35
N HIS A 135 2.55 2.59 0.05
CA HIS A 135 2.07 1.51 -0.81
C HIS A 135 3.09 0.38 -0.95
N ARG A 136 4.38 0.69 -1.06
CA ARG A 136 5.43 -0.33 -1.13
C ARG A 136 5.52 -1.14 0.16
N VAL A 137 5.44 -0.47 1.32
CA VAL A 137 5.39 -1.13 2.64
C VAL A 137 4.15 -2.01 2.75
N ALA A 138 2.98 -1.46 2.39
CA ALA A 138 1.72 -2.20 2.44
C ALA A 138 1.73 -3.44 1.53
N ALA A 139 2.21 -3.29 0.28
CA ALA A 139 2.35 -4.39 -0.66
C ALA A 139 3.26 -5.50 -0.11
N ALA A 140 4.46 -5.14 0.38
CA ALA A 140 5.40 -6.11 0.92
C ALA A 140 4.85 -6.87 2.14
N VAL A 141 4.11 -6.19 3.02
CA VAL A 141 3.46 -6.84 4.18
C VAL A 141 2.31 -7.73 3.72
N PHE A 142 1.49 -7.28 2.76
CA PHE A 142 0.38 -8.07 2.26
C PHE A 142 0.86 -9.33 1.52
N GLU A 143 1.89 -9.22 0.68
CA GLU A 143 2.56 -10.35 0.04
C GLU A 143 3.07 -11.35 1.09
N ALA A 144 3.75 -10.87 2.14
CA ALA A 144 4.23 -11.73 3.21
C ALA A 144 3.10 -12.45 3.98
N LEU A 145 1.94 -11.80 4.15
CA LEU A 145 0.75 -12.43 4.74
C LEU A 145 0.17 -13.52 3.83
N VAL A 146 0.09 -13.25 2.52
CA VAL A 146 -0.38 -14.21 1.51
C VAL A 146 0.53 -15.43 1.45
N ASP A 147 1.84 -15.23 1.46
CA ASP A 147 2.83 -16.30 1.42
C ASP A 147 2.83 -17.15 2.71
N ALA A 148 2.51 -16.53 3.85
CA ALA A 148 2.38 -17.20 5.14
C ALA A 148 0.97 -17.77 5.40
N ASP A 149 0.05 -17.65 4.44
CA ASP A 149 -1.36 -18.08 4.51
C ASP A 149 -2.17 -17.48 5.69
N HIS A 150 -1.91 -16.23 6.03
CA HIS A 150 -2.59 -15.51 7.12
C HIS A 150 -3.90 -14.84 6.66
N ARG A 151 -4.83 -15.62 6.09
CA ARG A 151 -6.08 -15.16 5.46
C ARG A 151 -6.97 -14.30 6.35
N ALA A 152 -7.00 -14.58 7.65
CA ALA A 152 -7.79 -13.79 8.61
C ALA A 152 -7.26 -12.35 8.72
N VAL A 153 -5.94 -12.18 8.69
CA VAL A 153 -5.28 -10.86 8.74
C VAL A 153 -5.49 -10.14 7.42
N GLU A 154 -5.31 -10.83 6.29
CA GLU A 154 -5.56 -10.26 4.95
C GLU A 154 -6.98 -9.69 4.84
N THR A 155 -7.96 -10.47 5.30
CA THR A 155 -9.38 -10.05 5.30
C THR A 155 -9.58 -8.83 6.19
N ALA A 156 -9.05 -8.85 7.42
CA ALA A 156 -9.18 -7.72 8.35
C ALA A 156 -8.54 -6.43 7.80
N VAL A 157 -7.39 -6.53 7.12
CA VAL A 157 -6.74 -5.38 6.46
C VAL A 157 -7.59 -4.86 5.31
N MET A 158 -8.11 -5.73 4.45
CA MET A 158 -8.92 -5.31 3.30
C MET A 158 -10.25 -4.69 3.73
N ASP A 159 -10.93 -5.27 4.72
CA ASP A 159 -12.17 -4.73 5.28
C ASP A 159 -11.92 -3.32 5.86
N ALA A 160 -10.87 -3.16 6.68
CA ALA A 160 -10.50 -1.86 7.22
C ALA A 160 -10.13 -0.84 6.13
N TYR A 161 -9.44 -1.27 5.07
CA TYR A 161 -9.11 -0.41 3.93
C TYR A 161 -10.36 0.06 3.20
N PHE A 162 -11.33 -0.82 2.94
CA PHE A 162 -12.58 -0.44 2.29
C PHE A 162 -13.38 0.56 3.14
N ASP A 163 -13.49 0.33 4.45
CA ASP A 163 -14.14 1.26 5.37
C ASP A 163 -13.47 2.65 5.37
N LEU A 164 -12.13 2.70 5.33
CA LEU A 164 -11.37 3.95 5.25
C LEU A 164 -11.56 4.63 3.89
N ALA A 165 -11.52 3.88 2.79
CA ALA A 165 -11.67 4.42 1.44
C ALA A 165 -13.07 5.00 1.20
N GLU A 166 -14.12 4.49 1.86
CA GLU A 166 -15.46 5.06 1.79
C GLU A 166 -15.59 6.41 2.53
N THR A 167 -14.73 6.65 3.52
CA THR A 167 -14.84 7.81 4.41
C THR A 167 -13.80 8.91 4.14
N MET A 168 -12.73 8.58 3.42
CA MET A 168 -11.58 9.47 3.23
C MET A 168 -11.44 9.94 1.77
N SER A 169 -11.32 11.25 1.60
CA SER A 169 -11.17 11.90 0.28
C SER A 169 -9.72 12.18 -0.11
N SER A 170 -8.77 12.03 0.82
CA SER A 170 -7.34 12.31 0.62
C SER A 170 -6.56 11.00 0.48
N ALA A 171 -5.84 10.84 -0.64
CA ALA A 171 -5.05 9.64 -0.91
C ALA A 171 -3.88 9.47 0.09
N ASP A 172 -3.24 10.57 0.48
CA ASP A 172 -2.17 10.57 1.49
C ASP A 172 -2.65 10.09 2.85
N ASP A 173 -3.76 10.66 3.31
CA ASP A 173 -4.28 10.28 4.62
C ASP A 173 -4.72 8.82 4.57
N LEU A 174 -5.28 8.37 3.43
CA LEU A 174 -5.66 6.98 3.22
C LEU A 174 -4.44 6.04 3.28
N CYS A 175 -3.29 6.40 2.69
CA CYS A 175 -2.11 5.55 2.71
C CYS A 175 -1.48 5.44 4.12
N LEU A 176 -1.47 6.52 4.90
CA LEU A 176 -1.07 6.47 6.31
C LEU A 176 -2.03 5.62 7.14
N ARG A 177 -3.34 5.80 6.94
CA ARG A 177 -4.36 5.02 7.64
C ARG A 177 -4.33 3.53 7.29
N LEU A 178 -3.97 3.19 6.06
CA LEU A 178 -3.73 1.81 5.66
C LEU A 178 -2.60 1.21 6.53
N LEU A 179 -1.46 1.89 6.68
CA LEU A 179 -0.36 1.38 7.52
C LEU A 179 -0.76 1.23 8.99
N GLU A 180 -1.53 2.18 9.53
CA GLU A 180 -2.08 2.09 10.89
C GLU A 180 -3.02 0.89 11.06
N SER A 181 -3.87 0.64 10.06
CA SER A 181 -4.80 -0.50 10.05
C SER A 181 -4.06 -1.84 9.96
N MET A 182 -3.03 -1.94 9.10
CA MET A 182 -2.18 -3.12 9.00
C MET A 182 -1.44 -3.40 10.31
N ALA A 183 -0.85 -2.38 10.92
CA ALA A 183 -0.20 -2.51 12.21
C ALA A 183 -1.15 -3.03 13.30
N THR A 184 -2.40 -2.57 13.28
CA THR A 184 -3.46 -3.00 14.20
C THR A 184 -3.90 -4.44 13.91
N ALA A 185 -4.16 -4.79 12.65
CA ALA A 185 -4.58 -6.13 12.26
C ALA A 185 -3.50 -7.18 12.59
N LEU A 186 -2.23 -6.89 12.28
CA LEU A 186 -1.10 -7.74 12.68
C LEU A 186 -1.07 -7.93 14.20
N HIS A 187 -1.25 -6.85 14.97
CA HIS A 187 -1.24 -6.92 16.42
C HIS A 187 -2.38 -7.78 16.99
N VAL A 188 -3.60 -7.61 16.47
CA VAL A 188 -4.80 -8.27 16.98
C VAL A 188 -4.85 -9.75 16.61
N HIS A 189 -4.38 -10.11 15.41
CA HIS A 189 -4.63 -11.42 14.84
C HIS A 189 -3.43 -12.37 14.86
N LEU A 190 -2.21 -11.87 15.07
CA LEU A 190 -1.00 -12.70 15.04
C LEU A 190 -0.31 -12.73 16.40
N ALA A 191 0.23 -13.90 16.75
CA ALA A 191 1.16 -14.01 17.86
C ALA A 191 2.47 -13.26 17.54
N SER A 192 3.22 -12.90 18.57
CA SER A 192 4.45 -12.12 18.42
C SER A 192 5.48 -12.77 17.47
N ALA A 193 5.64 -14.09 17.52
CA ALA A 193 6.55 -14.82 16.63
C ALA A 193 6.08 -14.80 15.16
N GLU A 194 4.78 -14.92 14.92
CA GLU A 194 4.18 -14.87 13.57
C GLU A 194 4.31 -13.46 12.98
N GLN A 195 4.06 -12.43 13.79
CA GLN A 195 4.29 -11.04 13.37
C GLN A 195 5.76 -10.83 12.97
N ALA A 196 6.71 -11.28 13.77
CA ALA A 196 8.14 -11.15 13.48
C ALA A 196 8.52 -11.82 12.14
N ASP A 197 7.97 -13.02 11.89
CA ASP A 197 8.17 -13.79 10.67
C ASP A 197 7.59 -13.08 9.44
N VAL A 198 6.38 -12.52 9.55
CA VAL A 198 5.78 -11.68 8.50
C VAL A 198 6.62 -10.44 8.22
N LEU A 199 7.08 -9.73 9.25
CA LEU A 199 7.89 -8.51 9.10
C LEU A 199 9.25 -8.81 8.46
N GLU A 200 9.88 -9.93 8.80
CA GLU A 200 11.13 -10.37 8.18
C GLU A 200 10.94 -10.72 6.70
N ARG A 201 9.87 -11.45 6.35
CA ARG A 201 9.55 -11.76 4.96
C ARG A 201 9.25 -10.50 4.16
N ALA A 202 8.43 -9.60 4.71
CA ALA A 202 8.11 -8.32 4.09
C ALA A 202 9.37 -7.48 3.85
N ALA A 203 10.30 -7.44 4.81
CA ALA A 203 11.56 -6.74 4.64
C ALA A 203 12.43 -7.36 3.54
N SER A 204 12.39 -8.68 3.37
CA SER A 204 13.11 -9.41 2.34
C SER A 204 12.55 -9.20 0.93
N ASN A 205 11.23 -8.98 0.81
CA ASN A 205 10.55 -8.67 -0.45
C ASN A 205 10.83 -7.24 -0.93
N LEU A 206 11.17 -6.33 -0.01
CA LEU A 206 11.58 -4.98 -0.37
C LEU A 206 12.99 -4.99 -0.98
N ALA A 207 13.12 -4.43 -2.19
CA ALA A 207 14.38 -4.37 -2.91
C ALA A 207 15.53 -3.82 -2.03
N SER A 208 16.64 -4.56 -2.00
CA SER A 208 17.86 -4.13 -1.31
C SER A 208 18.43 -2.88 -1.98
N ARG A 209 18.50 -1.75 -1.27
CA ARG A 209 19.10 -0.52 -1.78
C ARG A 209 20.64 -0.66 -1.72
N PRO A 210 21.36 -0.69 -2.86
CA PRO A 210 22.78 -1.11 -2.91
C PRO A 210 23.73 -0.21 -2.12
N ASP A 211 23.34 1.02 -1.78
CA ASP A 211 24.17 2.01 -1.06
C ASP A 211 23.55 2.51 0.25
N ALA A 212 22.54 1.82 0.81
CA ALA A 212 21.97 2.25 2.08
C ALA A 212 22.96 2.03 3.23
N THR A 213 23.41 3.12 3.85
CA THR A 213 24.13 3.08 5.13
C THR A 213 23.28 2.27 6.12
N LYS A 214 23.82 1.18 6.64
CA LYS A 214 23.14 0.23 7.54
C LYS A 214 23.09 0.75 8.98
N THR A 215 22.66 2.00 9.17
CA THR A 215 22.56 2.63 10.49
C THR A 215 21.11 2.97 10.80
N LEU A 216 20.78 2.95 12.08
CA LEU A 216 19.50 3.44 12.60
C LEU A 216 19.25 4.90 12.20
N ALA A 217 20.30 5.74 12.27
CA ALA A 217 20.22 7.14 11.82
C ALA A 217 19.83 7.25 10.33
N ALA A 218 20.32 6.36 9.46
CA ALA A 218 19.94 6.39 8.06
C ALA A 218 18.47 5.95 7.85
N THR A 219 17.94 5.05 8.69
CA THR A 219 16.50 4.72 8.68
C THR A 219 15.69 5.96 9.01
N LEU A 220 16.04 6.64 10.11
CA LEU A 220 15.32 7.82 10.57
C LEU A 220 15.43 9.00 9.58
N ALA A 221 16.60 9.20 8.96
CA ALA A 221 16.79 10.17 7.90
C ALA A 221 15.89 9.93 6.68
N GLU A 222 15.64 8.67 6.31
CA GLU A 222 14.69 8.36 5.23
C GLU A 222 13.25 8.67 5.66
N MET A 223 12.91 8.49 6.93
CA MET A 223 11.57 8.81 7.45
C MET A 223 11.31 10.31 7.51
N GLU A 224 12.31 11.09 7.90
CA GLU A 224 12.27 12.55 7.85
C GLU A 224 12.10 13.03 6.40
N ARG A 225 12.91 12.50 5.48
CA ARG A 225 12.83 12.83 4.04
C ARG A 225 11.48 12.48 3.40
N LEU A 226 10.78 11.49 3.94
CA LEU A 226 9.46 11.05 3.46
C LEU A 226 8.31 11.73 4.22
N ASP A 227 8.56 12.76 5.04
CA ASP A 227 7.57 13.43 5.89
C ASP A 227 6.72 12.44 6.72
N LEU A 228 7.33 11.35 7.17
CA LEU A 228 6.73 10.44 8.15
C LEU A 228 7.03 10.89 9.58
N VAL A 229 8.10 11.65 9.76
CA VAL A 229 8.56 12.26 11.00
C VAL A 229 9.00 13.67 10.62
N GLU A 230 8.62 14.68 11.39
CA GLU A 230 9.06 16.06 11.13
C GLU A 230 10.53 16.27 11.53
N SER A 231 10.93 15.71 12.67
CA SER A 231 12.32 15.77 13.15
C SER A 231 12.64 14.55 14.02
N TYR A 232 13.92 14.16 14.07
CA TYR A 232 14.35 13.06 14.94
C TYR A 232 15.67 13.34 15.66
N THR A 233 15.84 12.70 16.81
CA THR A 233 17.16 12.50 17.42
C THR A 233 17.42 11.02 17.63
N CYS A 234 18.70 10.62 17.60
CA CYS A 234 19.11 9.25 17.77
C CYS A 234 20.45 9.18 18.50
N SER A 235 20.52 8.40 19.58
CA SER A 235 21.78 8.12 20.27
C SER A 235 22.63 7.12 19.47
N ALA A 236 23.93 7.08 19.76
CA ALA A 236 24.74 5.94 19.36
C ALA A 236 24.25 4.65 20.05
N TRP A 237 24.49 3.50 19.43
CA TRP A 237 24.22 2.21 20.04
C TRP A 237 25.01 2.04 21.33
N ARG A 238 24.31 1.77 22.43
CA ARG A 238 24.89 1.37 23.71
C ARG A 238 24.84 -0.16 23.79
N SER A 239 25.93 -0.78 24.24
CA SER A 239 25.94 -2.22 24.51
C SER A 239 24.97 -2.51 25.65
N GLY A 240 24.15 -3.55 25.48
CA GLY A 240 23.26 -4.05 26.52
C GLY A 240 24.02 -4.80 27.62
N PRO A 241 23.30 -5.34 28.62
CA PRO A 241 23.90 -6.15 29.68
C PRO A 241 24.60 -7.41 29.12
N ASP A 242 24.11 -7.94 28.00
CA ASP A 242 24.73 -9.05 27.27
C ASP A 242 25.42 -8.54 25.99
N ALA A 243 26.57 -9.14 25.63
CA ALA A 243 27.36 -8.74 24.46
C ALA A 243 26.61 -8.90 23.11
N THR A 244 25.48 -9.61 23.13
CA THR A 244 24.62 -9.89 21.97
C THR A 244 23.42 -8.95 21.86
N THR A 245 23.32 -7.94 22.73
CA THR A 245 22.22 -6.96 22.75
C THR A 245 22.75 -5.55 22.67
N ARG A 246 22.04 -4.67 21.97
CA ARG A 246 22.33 -3.24 21.88
C ARG A 246 21.05 -2.44 22.01
N ALA A 247 21.15 -1.25 22.59
CA ALA A 247 20.04 -0.32 22.73
C ALA A 247 20.39 1.06 22.18
N ALA A 248 19.40 1.75 21.63
CA ALA A 248 19.50 3.14 21.23
C ALA A 248 18.25 3.90 21.66
N GLU A 249 18.45 5.14 22.09
CA GLU A 249 17.39 6.09 22.40
C GLU A 249 17.11 6.94 21.17
N LEU A 250 15.83 7.17 20.88
CA LEU A 250 15.41 8.01 19.78
C LEU A 250 14.21 8.87 20.16
N THR A 251 14.13 10.06 19.60
CA THR A 251 12.95 10.92 19.67
C THR A 251 12.39 11.13 18.27
N LEU A 252 11.07 11.10 18.15
CA LEU A 252 10.34 11.35 16.90
C LEU A 252 9.35 12.49 17.16
N GLU A 253 9.52 13.62 16.49
CA GLU A 253 8.59 14.75 16.53
C GLU A 253 7.75 14.76 15.26
N GLY A 254 6.48 15.18 15.37
CA GLY A 254 5.58 15.25 14.21
C GLY A 254 5.37 13.90 13.50
N TYR A 255 5.36 12.78 14.24
CA TYR A 255 5.18 11.46 13.65
C TYR A 255 3.80 11.33 12.98
N ALA A 256 3.80 11.00 11.69
CA ALA A 256 2.60 11.02 10.85
C ALA A 256 1.57 9.93 11.19
N LEU A 257 2.01 8.81 11.80
CA LEU A 257 1.09 7.75 12.22
C LEU A 257 0.50 8.04 13.59
N SER A 258 -0.81 7.90 13.68
CA SER A 258 -1.59 8.17 14.88
C SER A 258 -1.61 6.98 15.84
N ALA A 259 -1.47 7.28 17.14
CA ALA A 259 -1.74 6.32 18.19
C ALA A 259 -3.22 5.95 18.24
N ARG A 260 -3.51 4.67 18.45
CA ARG A 260 -4.87 4.12 18.58
C ARG A 260 -4.92 3.08 19.67
N GLU A 261 -5.96 3.13 20.49
CA GLU A 261 -6.20 2.16 21.57
C GLU A 261 -4.98 1.99 22.51
N GLY A 262 -4.27 3.09 22.81
CA GLY A 262 -3.09 3.08 23.67
C GLY A 262 -1.84 2.47 23.03
N ARG A 263 -1.82 2.30 21.71
CA ARG A 263 -0.68 1.76 20.98
C ARG A 263 -0.24 2.67 19.83
N LEU A 264 1.06 2.69 19.57
CA LEU A 264 1.66 3.41 18.46
C LEU A 264 2.03 2.45 17.34
N PRO A 265 1.51 2.63 16.12
CA PRO A 265 1.99 1.94 14.93
C PRO A 265 3.46 2.27 14.68
N VAL A 266 4.32 1.26 14.63
CA VAL A 266 5.77 1.40 14.38
C VAL A 266 6.24 0.52 13.22
N LEU A 267 5.28 -0.09 12.52
CA LEU A 267 5.46 -1.01 11.40
C LEU A 267 6.48 -0.48 10.37
N PRO A 268 6.40 0.75 9.84
CA PRO A 268 7.36 1.21 8.83
C PRO A 268 8.78 1.35 9.38
N VAL A 269 8.91 1.73 10.67
CA VAL A 269 10.22 1.89 11.33
C VAL A 269 10.87 0.52 11.46
N VAL A 270 10.13 -0.43 12.00
CA VAL A 270 10.61 -1.80 12.24
C VAL A 270 10.94 -2.50 10.93
N LEU A 271 10.14 -2.30 9.88
CA LEU A 271 10.39 -2.89 8.57
C LEU A 271 11.68 -2.36 7.94
N GLU A 272 11.93 -1.05 7.98
CA GLU A 272 13.20 -0.48 7.53
C GLU A 272 14.39 -0.99 8.37
N LEU A 273 14.19 -1.24 9.67
CA LEU A 273 15.23 -1.81 10.53
C LEU A 273 15.59 -3.22 10.14
N TYR A 274 14.61 -4.10 9.88
CA TYR A 274 14.86 -5.43 9.32
C TYR A 274 15.60 -5.33 7.98
N ARG A 275 15.18 -4.40 7.12
CA ARG A 275 15.76 -4.24 5.79
C ARG A 275 17.21 -3.75 5.80
N ARG A 276 17.61 -2.96 6.81
CA ARG A 276 18.96 -2.37 6.90
C ARG A 276 19.90 -3.10 7.86
N THR A 277 19.37 -3.81 8.86
CA THR A 277 20.14 -4.33 10.00
C THR A 277 20.15 -5.86 10.01
N SER A 278 20.61 -6.50 8.93
CA SER A 278 20.49 -7.95 8.72
C SER A 278 21.13 -8.84 9.81
N SER A 279 22.08 -8.34 10.60
CA SER A 279 22.73 -9.08 11.69
C SER A 279 22.14 -8.83 13.08
N TRP A 280 21.22 -7.87 13.22
CA TRP A 280 20.61 -7.51 14.50
C TRP A 280 19.11 -7.35 14.34
N ARG A 281 18.37 -8.14 15.10
CA ARG A 281 16.91 -8.17 15.03
C ARG A 281 16.32 -7.28 16.09
N PRO A 282 15.28 -6.47 15.78
CA PRO A 282 14.48 -5.78 16.79
C PRO A 282 13.89 -6.78 17.79
N VAL A 283 14.14 -6.55 19.08
CA VAL A 283 13.62 -7.39 20.17
C VAL A 283 12.70 -6.63 21.11
N SER A 284 12.86 -5.32 21.23
CA SER A 284 11.90 -4.48 21.95
C SER A 284 11.96 -3.04 21.45
N LEU A 285 10.82 -2.36 21.53
CA LEU A 285 10.70 -0.93 21.31
C LEU A 285 9.72 -0.39 22.34
N HIS A 286 10.23 0.35 23.32
CA HIS A 286 9.42 0.98 24.36
C HIS A 286 9.17 2.42 23.95
N VAL A 287 7.91 2.85 23.96
CA VAL A 287 7.50 4.20 23.56
C VAL A 287 6.82 4.90 24.72
N THR A 288 7.18 6.17 24.91
CA THR A 288 6.54 7.10 25.85
C THR A 288 6.14 8.36 25.10
N SER A 289 4.99 8.94 25.46
CA SER A 289 4.54 10.22 24.90
C SER A 289 5.29 11.39 25.54
N THR A 290 5.64 12.40 24.74
CA THR A 290 6.23 13.67 25.17
C THR A 290 5.39 14.85 24.64
N GLU A 291 5.67 16.09 25.09
CA GLU A 291 4.88 17.28 24.69
C GLU A 291 4.85 17.55 23.17
N GLY A 292 5.81 17.01 22.40
CA GLY A 292 5.92 17.23 20.95
C GLY A 292 5.98 15.96 20.09
N GLY A 293 5.85 14.77 20.69
CA GLY A 293 5.95 13.52 19.94
C GLY A 293 6.20 12.30 20.82
N TRP A 294 7.21 11.52 20.45
CA TRP A 294 7.47 10.21 21.02
C TRP A 294 8.94 10.08 21.42
N HIS A 295 9.18 9.62 22.64
CA HIS A 295 10.48 9.12 23.05
C HIS A 295 10.45 7.59 23.04
N ALA A 296 11.44 6.97 22.40
CA ALA A 296 11.51 5.53 22.29
C ALA A 296 12.90 4.96 22.62
N THR A 297 12.89 3.77 23.20
CA THR A 297 14.10 2.95 23.43
C THR A 297 14.00 1.68 22.59
N LEU A 298 14.82 1.60 21.55
CA LEU A 298 14.93 0.45 20.66
C LEU A 298 16.03 -0.48 21.16
N SER A 299 15.71 -1.76 21.36
CA SER A 299 16.70 -2.81 21.60
C SER A 299 16.74 -3.79 20.43
N VAL A 300 17.96 -4.17 20.06
CA VAL A 300 18.23 -5.17 19.02
C VAL A 300 19.15 -6.26 19.56
N SER A 301 19.01 -7.49 19.04
CA SER A 301 19.84 -8.63 19.42
C SER A 301 20.34 -9.41 18.22
N SER A 302 21.56 -9.92 18.30
CA SER A 302 22.13 -10.86 17.31
C SER A 302 21.87 -12.33 17.65
N ALA A 303 21.43 -12.63 18.87
CA ALA A 303 21.24 -14.00 19.37
C ALA A 303 19.78 -14.34 19.70
N SER A 304 18.92 -13.34 19.88
CA SER A 304 17.50 -13.55 20.20
C SER A 304 16.64 -13.64 18.93
N SER A 305 15.54 -14.40 19.01
CA SER A 305 14.48 -14.33 18.00
C SER A 305 13.83 -12.96 18.02
N ALA A 306 13.43 -12.49 16.85
CA ALA A 306 12.76 -11.21 16.76
C ALA A 306 11.34 -11.25 17.35
N VAL A 307 10.81 -10.09 17.70
CA VAL A 307 9.50 -9.93 18.36
C VAL A 307 8.56 -9.18 17.41
N GLY A 308 7.27 -9.50 17.48
CA GLY A 308 6.21 -8.78 16.79
C GLY A 308 6.11 -7.35 17.27
N LEU A 309 6.59 -6.41 16.45
CA LEU A 309 6.62 -4.98 16.75
C LEU A 309 5.92 -4.19 15.62
N ALA A 310 4.76 -4.67 15.15
CA ALA A 310 3.96 -3.91 14.18
C ALA A 310 3.33 -2.67 14.83
N SER A 311 2.89 -2.80 16.08
CA SER A 311 2.35 -1.74 16.93
C SER A 311 2.78 -1.98 18.37
N VAL A 312 3.16 -0.95 19.12
CA VAL A 312 3.74 -1.06 20.47
C VAL A 312 2.89 -0.31 21.50
N PRO A 313 2.79 -0.81 22.76
CA PRO A 313 2.06 -0.10 23.79
C PRO A 313 2.74 1.24 24.10
N ILE A 314 1.92 2.26 24.36
CA ILE A 314 2.39 3.56 24.83
C ILE A 314 2.44 3.49 26.35
N HIS A 315 3.63 3.73 26.90
CA HIS A 315 3.83 3.85 28.33
C HIS A 315 3.64 5.30 28.75
N GLU A 316 2.99 5.52 29.89
CA GLU A 316 2.97 6.84 30.51
C GLU A 316 4.40 7.21 30.93
N HIS A 317 4.77 8.45 30.69
CA HIS A 317 6.02 8.98 31.19
C HIS A 317 5.93 8.95 32.72
N ALA A 318 6.77 8.14 33.38
CA ALA A 318 6.87 8.19 34.83
C ALA A 318 7.43 9.58 35.17
N ALA A 319 6.56 10.46 35.69
CA ALA A 319 7.00 11.71 36.28
C ALA A 319 7.83 11.37 37.51
N ASP A 320 9.16 11.49 37.37
CA ASP A 320 10.10 11.52 38.49
C ASP A 320 9.90 12.80 39.34
#